data_AF-A0A0S8CRI7-F1
#
_entry.id   AF-A0A0S8CRI7-F1
#
_cell.length_a   1.000
_cell.length_b   1.000
_cell.length_c   1.000
_cell.angle_alpha   90.00
_cell.angle_beta   90.00
_cell.angle_gamma   90.00
#
_symmetry.space_group_name_H-M   'P 1'
#
loop_
_entity.id
_entity.type
_entity.pdbx_description
1 polymer ?
#
loop_
_entity_poly.entity_id
_entity_poly.type
_entity_poly.pdbx_seq_one_letter_code
_entity_poly.pdbx_strand_id
1 'polypeptide(L)'
;MLTDEARAAANASSWSVFRASGNALFASLDPVLRGMPVDRWPDVAALNDAAQRRDQLVVNANGEPIRFVPQEGRPARFEDAYEPRIFLRGEVMVRESNWHDLFNALVWMTFPRSKA
;
A
#
# COMPACT_ATOMS: atom_id res chain seq x y z
N MET A 1 -7.50 24.14 -8.47
CA MET A 1 -7.47 22.67 -8.56
C MET A 1 -6.07 22.29 -9.02
N LEU A 2 -5.29 21.59 -8.19
CA LEU A 2 -3.94 21.13 -8.58
C LEU A 2 -4.07 20.02 -9.63
N THR A 3 -3.15 19.98 -10.60
CA THR A 3 -3.04 18.87 -11.55
C THR A 3 -2.63 17.58 -10.84
N ASP A 4 -2.88 16.42 -11.46
CA ASP A 4 -2.52 15.12 -10.88
C ASP A 4 -1.01 15.00 -10.62
N GLU A 5 -0.19 15.56 -11.52
CA GLU A 5 1.27 15.65 -11.35
C GLU A 5 1.67 16.51 -10.15
N ALA A 6 1.05 17.68 -9.96
CA ALA A 6 1.36 18.57 -8.84
C ALA A 6 0.99 17.92 -7.49
N ARG A 7 -0.09 17.13 -7.47
CA ARG A 7 -0.49 16.35 -6.29
C ARG A 7 0.48 15.19 -6.02
N ALA A 8 0.93 14.49 -7.06
CA ALA A 8 1.91 13.43 -6.93
C ALA A 8 3.25 13.95 -6.37
N ALA A 9 3.74 15.08 -6.90
CA ALA A 9 4.97 15.73 -6.41
C ALA A 9 4.84 16.22 -4.95
N ALA A 10 3.68 16.77 -4.58
CA ALA A 10 3.41 17.17 -3.20
C ALA A 10 3.41 15.95 -2.26
N ASN A 11 2.81 14.83 -2.69
CA ASN A 11 2.77 13.61 -1.89
C ASN A 11 4.15 12.97 -1.75
N ALA A 12 4.96 12.93 -2.81
CA ALA A 12 6.36 12.48 -2.74
C ALA A 12 7.17 13.30 -1.72
N SER A 13 7.03 14.63 -1.75
CA SER A 13 7.67 15.51 -0.76
C SER A 13 7.19 15.22 0.67
N SER A 14 5.88 15.03 0.86
CA SER A 14 5.31 14.73 2.19
C SER A 14 5.75 13.36 2.72
N TRP A 15 5.99 12.38 1.85
CA TRP A 15 6.49 11.07 2.24
C TRP A 15 7.89 11.17 2.84
N SER A 16 8.80 11.90 2.20
CA SER A 16 10.16 12.10 2.71
C SER A 16 10.15 12.78 4.08
N VAL A 17 9.25 13.76 4.29
CA VAL A 17 9.04 14.40 5.59
C VAL A 17 8.52 13.40 6.63
N PHE A 18 7.50 12.60 6.28
CA PHE A 18 6.98 11.56 7.16
C PHE A 18 8.08 10.57 7.57
N ARG A 19 8.90 10.12 6.62
CA ARG A 19 10.01 9.19 6.88
C ARG A 19 11.09 9.78 7.78
N ALA A 20 11.36 11.08 7.66
CA ALA A 20 12.31 11.77 8.52
C ALA A 20 11.75 12.06 9.93
N SER A 21 10.43 12.08 10.11
CA SER A 21 9.81 12.55 11.36
C SER A 21 10.07 11.65 12.57
N GLY A 22 10.29 10.34 12.38
CA GLY A 22 10.47 9.40 13.48
C GLY A 22 9.31 9.38 14.50
N ASN A 23 8.10 9.74 14.06
CA ASN A 23 6.97 9.95 14.96
C ASN A 23 6.51 8.63 15.60
N ALA A 24 6.57 8.57 16.94
CA ALA A 24 6.23 7.38 17.74
C ALA A 24 4.79 6.88 17.54
N LEU A 25 3.86 7.72 17.07
CA LEU A 25 2.50 7.29 16.71
C LEU A 25 2.49 6.20 15.63
N PHE A 26 3.55 6.11 14.82
CA PHE A 26 3.69 5.14 13.73
C PHE A 26 4.68 4.02 14.05
N ALA A 27 5.14 3.88 15.30
CA ALA A 27 6.15 2.89 15.68
C ALA A 27 5.79 1.45 15.29
N SER A 28 4.51 1.09 15.33
CA SER A 28 4.03 -0.23 14.89
C SER A 28 4.28 -0.52 13.41
N LEU A 29 4.45 0.51 12.58
CA LEU A 29 4.72 0.40 11.15
C LEU A 29 6.23 0.25 10.84
N ASP A 30 7.11 0.55 11.79
CA ASP A 30 8.56 0.56 11.60
C ASP A 30 9.13 -0.72 10.96
N PRO A 31 8.68 -1.95 11.31
CA PRO A 31 9.20 -3.15 10.67
C PRO A 31 8.98 -3.18 9.15
N VAL A 32 7.87 -2.62 8.68
CA VAL A 32 7.54 -2.52 7.25
C VAL A 32 8.22 -1.30 6.63
N LEU A 33 8.18 -0.15 7.32
CA LEU A 33 8.76 1.11 6.84
C LEU A 33 10.27 1.01 6.58
N ARG A 34 11.01 0.21 7.35
CA ARG A 34 12.46 -0.02 7.12
C ARG A 34 12.77 -0.57 5.73
N GLY A 35 11.85 -1.32 5.12
CA GLY A 35 12.00 -1.86 3.77
C GLY A 35 11.61 -0.90 2.64
N MET A 36 11.10 0.29 2.96
CA MET A 36 10.56 1.24 1.98
C MET A 36 11.58 2.32 1.57
N PRO A 37 11.47 2.88 0.36
CA PRO A 37 12.29 4.02 -0.07
C PRO A 37 12.13 5.23 0.85
N VAL A 38 13.23 5.93 1.14
CA VAL A 38 13.26 7.08 2.07
C VAL A 38 13.05 8.40 1.33
N ASP A 39 13.60 8.50 0.12
CA ASP A 39 13.76 9.73 -0.67
C ASP A 39 12.74 9.88 -1.81
N ARG A 40 11.94 8.84 -2.05
CA ARG A 40 10.89 8.81 -3.08
C ARG A 40 9.65 8.10 -2.60
N TRP A 41 8.53 8.37 -3.26
CA TRP A 41 7.27 7.69 -2.99
C TRP A 41 7.40 6.16 -3.17
N PRO A 42 6.81 5.32 -2.28
CA PRO A 42 6.78 3.87 -2.46
C PRO A 42 5.80 3.49 -3.58
N ASP A 43 6.33 3.02 -4.70
CA ASP A 43 5.54 2.46 -5.79
C ASP A 43 5.07 1.02 -5.49
N VAL A 44 4.27 0.47 -6.41
CA VAL A 44 3.74 -0.90 -6.28
C VAL A 44 4.85 -1.94 -6.15
N ALA A 45 6.00 -1.75 -6.83
CA ALA A 45 7.13 -2.68 -6.74
C ALA A 45 7.72 -2.65 -5.32
N ALA A 46 7.99 -1.47 -4.76
CA ALA A 46 8.47 -1.32 -3.39
C ALA A 46 7.51 -1.93 -2.36
N LEU A 47 6.19 -1.78 -2.56
CA LEU A 47 5.18 -2.39 -1.69
C LEU A 47 5.22 -3.92 -1.75
N ASN A 48 5.33 -4.51 -2.94
CA ASN A 48 5.41 -5.95 -3.11
C ASN A 48 6.72 -6.53 -2.55
N ASP A 49 7.85 -5.85 -2.76
CA ASP A 49 9.14 -6.24 -2.17
C ASP A 49 9.09 -6.23 -0.64
N ALA A 50 8.42 -5.24 -0.05
CA ALA A 50 8.24 -5.18 1.40
C ALA A 50 7.32 -6.29 1.93
N ALA A 51 6.27 -6.65 1.19
CA ALA A 51 5.38 -7.76 1.55
C ALA A 51 6.10 -9.12 1.49
N GLN A 52 6.96 -9.33 0.50
CA GLN A 52 7.75 -10.56 0.36
C GLN A 52 8.80 -10.74 1.47
N ARG A 53 9.29 -9.64 2.06
CA ARG A 53 10.24 -9.67 3.18
C ARG A 53 9.59 -9.92 4.55
N ARG A 54 8.27 -10.13 4.61
CA ARG A 54 7.58 -10.46 5.86
C ARG A 54 7.81 -11.93 6.22
N ASP A 55 8.03 -12.20 7.50
CA ASP A 55 8.22 -13.56 8.01
C ASP A 55 6.97 -14.45 7.82
N GLN A 56 5.79 -13.82 7.79
CA GLN A 56 4.52 -14.47 7.54
C GLN A 56 3.95 -13.98 6.20
N LEU A 57 3.48 -14.93 5.38
CA LEU A 57 2.71 -14.63 4.18
C LEU A 57 1.43 -13.89 4.56
N VAL A 58 1.25 -12.69 3.99
CA VAL A 58 0.01 -11.92 4.15
C VAL A 58 -1.02 -12.50 3.20
N VAL A 59 -2.14 -12.96 3.74
CA VAL A 59 -3.26 -13.52 2.98
C VAL A 59 -4.55 -12.79 3.33
N ASN A 60 -5.55 -12.85 2.46
CA ASN A 60 -6.90 -12.39 2.76
C ASN A 60 -7.74 -13.49 3.44
N ALA A 61 -9.02 -13.21 3.66
CA ALA A 61 -9.98 -14.13 4.26
C ALA A 61 -10.28 -15.41 3.45
N ASN A 62 -9.99 -15.38 2.14
CA ASN A 62 -10.10 -16.54 1.26
C ASN A 62 -8.78 -17.33 1.15
N GLY A 63 -7.73 -16.95 1.91
CA GLY A 63 -6.42 -17.57 1.81
C GLY A 63 -5.58 -17.14 0.60
N GLU A 64 -6.05 -16.16 -0.19
CA GLU A 64 -5.28 -15.64 -1.33
C GLU A 64 -4.11 -14.77 -0.85
N PRO A 65 -2.88 -14.98 -1.35
CA PRO A 65 -1.74 -14.13 -1.07
C PRO A 65 -1.99 -12.68 -1.49
N ILE A 66 -1.75 -11.73 -0.59
CA ILE A 66 -1.89 -10.31 -0.89
C ILE A 66 -0.75 -9.83 -1.79
N ARG A 67 -1.13 -9.19 -2.89
CA ARG A 67 -0.24 -8.45 -3.78
C ARG A 67 -0.82 -7.09 -4.11
N PHE A 68 0.04 -6.10 -4.25
CA PHE A 68 -0.33 -4.75 -4.65
C PHE A 68 -0.28 -4.62 -6.17
N VAL A 69 -1.30 -3.99 -6.74
CA VAL A 69 -1.41 -3.75 -8.19
C VAL A 69 -1.81 -2.30 -8.47
N PRO A 70 -1.41 -1.70 -9.59
CA PRO A 70 -1.90 -0.38 -9.97
C PRO A 70 -3.43 -0.37 -10.12
N GLN A 71 -4.09 0.71 -9.71
CA GLN A 71 -5.50 0.92 -10.06
C GLN A 71 -5.62 1.48 -11.48
N GLU A 72 -6.04 0.64 -12.42
CA GLU A 72 -6.30 1.02 -13.81
C GLU A 72 -7.79 1.27 -14.05
N GLY A 73 -8.18 2.54 -14.16
CA GLY A 73 -9.53 2.92 -14.55
C GLY A 73 -10.64 2.56 -13.56
N ARG A 74 -11.87 2.49 -14.08
CA ARG A 74 -13.06 2.11 -13.30
C ARG A 74 -13.39 0.63 -13.51
N PRO A 75 -13.83 -0.09 -12.47
CA PRO A 75 -14.20 -1.49 -12.61
C PRO A 75 -15.39 -1.64 -13.56
N ALA A 76 -15.27 -2.57 -14.51
CA ALA A 76 -16.32 -2.87 -15.48
C ALA A 76 -17.28 -3.96 -14.98
N ARG A 77 -16.81 -4.82 -14.07
CA ARG A 77 -17.56 -5.94 -13.49
C ARG A 77 -17.44 -5.93 -11.97
N PHE A 78 -18.33 -6.66 -11.30
CA PHE A 78 -18.32 -6.78 -9.85
C PHE A 78 -16.99 -7.34 -9.33
N GLU A 79 -16.45 -8.36 -10.00
CA GLU A 79 -15.19 -9.02 -9.64
C GLU A 79 -13.96 -8.11 -9.78
N ASP A 80 -14.08 -7.04 -10.57
CA ASP A 80 -13.03 -6.03 -10.74
C ASP A 80 -13.15 -4.89 -9.73
N ALA A 81 -14.27 -4.81 -8.98
CA ALA A 81 -14.43 -3.87 -7.89
C ALA A 81 -13.46 -4.19 -6.74
N TYR A 82 -13.20 -3.19 -5.90
CA TYR A 82 -12.14 -3.24 -4.90
C TYR A 82 -12.21 -4.47 -3.96
N GLU A 83 -13.29 -4.62 -3.21
CA GLU A 83 -13.42 -5.73 -2.24
C GLU A 83 -13.47 -7.11 -2.92
N PRO A 84 -14.27 -7.34 -3.97
CA PRO A 84 -14.29 -8.64 -4.65
C PRO A 84 -12.94 -9.02 -5.25
N ARG A 85 -12.21 -8.06 -5.81
CA ARG A 85 -10.89 -8.30 -6.39
C ARG A 85 -9.87 -8.71 -5.32
N ILE A 86 -9.90 -8.05 -4.15
CA ILE A 86 -9.09 -8.45 -3.00
C ILE A 86 -9.46 -9.86 -2.58
N PHE A 87 -10.74 -10.15 -2.37
CA PHE A 87 -11.20 -11.45 -1.88
C PHE A 87 -10.89 -12.61 -2.84
N LEU A 88 -11.15 -12.41 -4.14
CA LEU A 88 -11.06 -13.46 -5.16
C LEU A 88 -9.63 -13.66 -5.70
N ARG A 89 -8.77 -12.63 -5.66
CA ARG A 89 -7.45 -12.65 -6.33
C ARG A 89 -6.29 -12.19 -5.46
N GLY A 90 -6.55 -11.78 -4.22
CA GLY A 90 -5.54 -11.19 -3.34
C GLY A 90 -4.98 -9.84 -3.82
N GLU A 91 -5.64 -9.20 -4.79
CA GLU A 91 -5.13 -8.01 -5.46
C GLU A 91 -5.64 -6.73 -4.82
N VAL A 92 -4.76 -6.03 -4.09
CA VAL A 92 -5.04 -4.72 -3.50
C VAL A 92 -4.65 -3.63 -4.51
N MET A 93 -5.65 -2.91 -5.03
CA MET A 93 -5.43 -1.82 -5.97
C MET A 93 -4.85 -0.58 -5.26
N VAL A 94 -3.81 0.00 -5.84
CA VAL A 94 -3.09 1.17 -5.32
C VAL A 94 -3.04 2.25 -6.40
N ARG A 95 -3.51 3.45 -6.08
CA ARG A 95 -3.36 4.63 -6.96
C ARG A 95 -1.98 5.25 -6.79
N GLU A 96 -1.50 5.86 -7.87
CA GLU A 96 -0.23 6.59 -7.85
C GLU A 96 -0.22 7.68 -6.79
N SER A 97 0.85 7.71 -6.00
CA SER A 97 1.10 8.75 -4.99
C SER A 97 -0.09 8.97 -4.04
N ASN A 98 -0.81 7.93 -3.63
CA ASN A 98 -2.00 8.05 -2.78
C ASN A 98 -1.76 7.60 -1.32
N TRP A 99 -1.86 8.52 -0.38
CA TRP A 99 -1.63 8.25 1.05
C TRP A 99 -2.57 7.22 1.66
N HIS A 100 -3.85 7.25 1.29
CA HIS A 100 -4.82 6.28 1.81
C HIS A 100 -4.43 4.88 1.37
N ASP A 101 -4.11 4.69 0.09
CA ASP A 101 -3.79 3.38 -0.45
C ASP A 101 -2.44 2.86 0.09
N LEU A 102 -1.46 3.76 0.24
CA LEU A 102 -0.18 3.46 0.90
C LEU A 102 -0.39 3.02 2.35
N PHE A 103 -1.13 3.79 3.15
CA PHE A 103 -1.38 3.43 4.54
C PHE A 103 -2.16 2.11 4.65
N ASN A 104 -3.12 1.89 3.75
CA ASN A 104 -3.86 0.65 3.68
C ASN A 104 -2.95 -0.56 3.40
N ALA A 105 -1.95 -0.40 2.52
CA ALA A 105 -0.92 -1.41 2.25
C ALA A 105 -0.03 -1.69 3.48
N LEU A 106 0.39 -0.64 4.19
CA LEU A 106 1.14 -0.78 5.44
C LEU A 106 0.33 -1.57 6.48
N VAL A 107 -0.96 -1.31 6.61
CA VAL A 107 -1.85 -2.04 7.53
C VAL A 107 -1.96 -3.52 7.17
N TRP A 108 -2.07 -3.88 5.88
CA TRP A 108 -2.06 -5.29 5.45
C TRP A 108 -0.79 -6.02 5.93
N MET A 109 0.38 -5.39 5.80
CA MET A 109 1.66 -5.99 6.17
C MET A 109 1.95 -6.01 7.67
N THR A 110 1.49 -4.99 8.41
CA THR A 110 1.69 -4.87 9.85
C THR A 110 0.70 -5.70 10.65
N PHE A 111 -0.56 -5.76 10.21
CA PHE A 111 -1.65 -6.42 10.92
C PHE A 111 -2.33 -7.46 10.00
N PRO A 112 -1.63 -8.56 9.66
CA PRO A 112 -2.10 -9.52 8.65
C PRO A 112 -3.43 -10.20 9.00
N ARG A 113 -3.89 -10.12 10.25
CA ARG A 113 -5.16 -10.68 10.72
C ARG A 113 -6.31 -9.66 10.80
N SER A 114 -6.07 -8.38 10.48
CA SER A 114 -7.06 -7.32 10.62
C SER A 114 -8.08 -7.26 9.48
N LYS A 115 -7.69 -7.78 8.31
CA LYS A 115 -8.46 -7.74 7.05
C LYS A 115 -8.56 -9.13 6.40
N ALA A 116 -8.02 -10.14 7.07
CA ALA A 116 -8.13 -11.54 6.72
C ALA A 116 -9.28 -12.20 7.50
#